data_AF-A0A1Z8N2F7-F1
#
_entry.id   AF-A0A1Z8N2F7-F1
#
_cell.length_a   1.000
_cell.length_b   1.000
_cell.length_c   1.000
_cell.angle_alpha   90.00
_cell.angle_beta   90.00
_cell.angle_gamma   90.00
#
_symmetry.space_group_name_H-M   'P 1'
#
loop_
_entity.id
_entity.type
_entity.pdbx_description
1 polymer ?
#
loop_
_entity_poly.entity_id
_entity_poly.type
_entity_poly.pdbx_seq_one_letter_code
_entity_poly.pdbx_strand_id
1 'polypeptide(L)' 'MSQESNDSNEQLLSDEDQARVDHVVSTGVNSTNRKPFRPMLLIILLIATVTGLSIMSQLLVRWSGIY' A
#
# COMPACT_ATOMS: atom_id res chain seq x y z
N MET A 1 -20.24 -27.51 -35.26
CA MET A 1 -18.91 -27.17 -35.81
C MET A 1 -18.24 -26.27 -34.80
N SER A 2 -17.31 -26.80 -34.02
CA SER A 2 -16.65 -26.12 -32.90
C SER A 2 -15.65 -25.09 -33.43
N GLN A 3 -15.81 -23.82 -33.09
CA GLN A 3 -14.75 -22.83 -33.29
C GLN A 3 -13.83 -22.86 -32.06
N GLU A 4 -12.77 -23.66 -32.18
CA GLU A 4 -11.58 -23.59 -31.34
C GLU A 4 -10.92 -22.23 -31.66
N SER A 5 -11.18 -21.23 -30.82
CA SER A 5 -10.52 -19.93 -30.91
C SER A 5 -9.08 -20.14 -30.47
N ASN A 6 -8.22 -20.16 -31.47
CA ASN A 6 -6.79 -20.35 -31.35
C ASN A 6 -6.20 -19.20 -30.50
N ASP A 7 -5.98 -19.47 -29.21
CA ASP A 7 -5.31 -18.59 -28.23
C ASP A 7 -3.79 -18.48 -28.51
N SER A 8 -3.45 -18.33 -29.79
CA SER A 8 -2.08 -18.11 -30.26
C SER A 8 -1.84 -16.62 -30.48
N ASN A 9 -2.14 -15.82 -29.46
CA ASN A 9 -1.57 -14.47 -29.32
C ASN A 9 -0.23 -14.54 -28.58
N GLU A 10 0.56 -15.60 -28.83
CA GLU A 10 1.99 -15.62 -28.52
C GLU A 10 2.70 -14.74 -29.55
N GLN A 11 2.48 -13.43 -29.45
CA GLN A 11 3.40 -12.48 -30.04
C GLN A 11 4.63 -12.45 -29.12
N LEU A 12 5.46 -13.49 -29.22
CA LEU A 12 6.81 -13.48 -28.67
C LEU A 12 7.48 -12.25 -29.27
N LEU A 13 7.75 -11.25 -28.44
CA LEU A 13 8.54 -10.09 -28.84
C LEU A 13 9.83 -10.60 -29.48
N SER A 14 10.26 -10.01 -30.59
CA SER A 14 11.58 -10.30 -31.14
C SER A 14 12.63 -10.11 -30.04
N ASP A 15 13.72 -10.88 -30.06
CA ASP A 15 14.79 -10.79 -29.04
C ASP A 15 15.27 -9.33 -28.82
N GLU A 16 15.24 -8.52 -29.88
CA GLU A 16 15.53 -7.09 -29.83
C GLU A 16 14.49 -6.30 -29.01
N ASP A 17 13.21 -6.54 -29.27
CA ASP A 17 12.11 -5.87 -28.58
C ASP A 17 12.04 -6.29 -27.11
N GLN A 18 12.29 -7.58 -26.83
CA GLN A 18 12.39 -8.09 -25.47
C GLN A 18 13.54 -7.42 -24.71
N ALA A 19 14.71 -7.28 -25.34
CA ALA A 19 15.85 -6.59 -24.73
C ALA A 19 15.56 -5.10 -24.43
N ARG A 20 14.79 -4.42 -25.29
CA ARG A 20 14.35 -3.03 -25.05
C ARG A 20 13.38 -2.94 -23.86
N VAL A 21 12.44 -3.88 -23.77
CA VAL A 21 11.49 -3.95 -22.64
C VAL A 21 12.23 -4.22 -21.33
N ASP A 22 13.14 -5.19 -21.31
CA ASP A 22 13.91 -5.57 -20.13
C ASP A 22 14.78 -4.41 -19.64
N HIS A 23 15.41 -3.66 -20.55
CA HIS A 23 16.17 -2.46 -20.21
C HIS A 23 15.28 -1.40 -19.54
N VAL A 24 14.10 -1.12 -20.08
CA VAL A 24 13.18 -0.11 -19.51
C VAL A 24 12.62 -0.54 -18.15
N VAL A 25 12.22 -1.81 -18.01
CA VAL A 25 11.64 -2.34 -16.76
C VAL A 25 12.70 -2.42 -15.65
N SER A 26 13.92 -2.86 -15.97
CA SER A 26 15.02 -2.97 -15.01
C SER A 26 15.60 -1.61 -14.58
N THR A 27 15.50 -0.58 -15.43
CA THR A 27 15.93 0.79 -15.09
C THR A 27 15.10 1.39 -13.95
N GLY A 28 13.95 0.80 -13.62
CA GLY A 28 13.41 0.78 -12.25
C GLY A 28 13.44 2.11 -11.51
N VAL A 29 12.96 3.19 -12.14
CA VAL A 29 12.91 4.55 -11.55
C VAL A 29 12.06 4.62 -10.27
N ASN A 30 11.30 3.57 -9.96
CA ASN A 30 10.43 3.42 -8.80
C ASN A 30 10.94 2.38 -7.79
N SER A 31 12.26 2.27 -7.65
CA SER A 31 12.92 1.49 -6.60
C SER A 31 13.12 2.34 -5.34
N THR A 32 12.01 2.75 -4.72
CA THR A 32 12.07 3.42 -3.41
C THR A 32 12.48 2.42 -2.33
N ASN A 33 13.33 2.82 -1.37
CA ASN A 33 13.57 2.04 -0.15
C ASN A 33 12.24 1.93 0.63
N ARG A 34 11.49 0.85 0.40
CA ARG A 34 10.20 0.63 1.05
C ARG A 34 10.47 0.15 2.46
N LYS A 35 10.45 1.08 3.41
CA LYS A 35 10.37 0.69 4.83
C LYS A 35 9.14 -0.21 4.99
N PRO A 36 9.27 -1.40 5.58
CA PRO A 36 8.15 -2.33 5.70
C PRO A 36 7.01 -1.65 6.46
N PHE A 37 5.80 -1.73 5.91
CA PHE A 37 4.61 -1.18 6.55
C PHE A 37 4.39 -1.90 7.89
N ARG A 38 4.25 -1.13 8.98
CA ARG A 38 4.09 -1.65 10.35
C ARG A 38 2.64 -1.42 10.82
N PRO A 39 1.65 -2.21 10.35
CA PRO A 39 0.23 -1.95 10.60
C PRO A 39 -0.10 -1.92 12.08
N MET A 40 0.46 -2.85 12.87
CA MET A 40 0.22 -2.92 14.31
C MET A 40 0.67 -1.66 15.05
N LEU A 41 1.79 -1.05 14.64
CA LEU A 41 2.30 0.18 15.26
C LEU A 41 1.33 1.34 15.00
N LEU A 42 0.81 1.46 13.78
CA LEU A 42 -0.19 2.48 13.44
C LEU A 42 -1.49 2.30 14.22
N ILE A 43 -1.96 1.07 14.39
CA ILE A 43 -3.16 0.77 15.19
C ILE A 43 -2.94 1.14 16.66
N ILE A 44 -1.79 0.76 17.25
CA ILE A 44 -1.46 1.10 18.63
C ILE A 44 -1.40 2.61 18.82
N LEU A 45 -0.75 3.33 17.89
CA LEU A 45 -0.67 4.79 17.92
C LEU A 45 -2.05 5.44 17.86
N LEU A 46 -2.93 4.93 16.98
CA LEU A 46 -4.31 5.41 16.86
C LEU A 46 -5.08 5.21 18.16
N ILE A 47 -5.06 3.99 18.73
CA ILE A 47 -5.73 3.68 19.99
C ILE A 47 -5.21 4.59 21.10
N ALA A 48 -3.89 4.69 21.26
CA ALA A 48 -3.28 5.53 22.28
C ALA A 48 -3.72 7.00 22.17
N THR A 49 -3.77 7.53 20.94
CA THR A 49 -4.19 8.91 20.69
C THR A 49 -5.66 9.12 21.06
N VAL A 50 -6.56 8.28 20.57
CA VAL A 50 -8.00 8.42 20.83
C VAL A 50 -8.29 8.22 22.32
N THR A 51 -7.75 7.16 22.94
CA THR A 51 -7.92 6.91 24.37
C THR A 51 -7.36 8.04 25.23
N GLY A 52 -6.18 8.56 24.88
CA GLY A 52 -5.57 9.69 25.59
C GLY A 52 -6.44 10.95 25.53
N LEU A 53 -6.95 11.30 24.35
CA LEU A 53 -7.87 12.43 24.17
C LEU A 53 -9.21 12.21 24.89
N SER A 54 -9.76 10.98 24.87
CA SER A 54 -10.98 10.64 25.61
C SER A 54 -10.81 10.81 27.12
N ILE A 55 -9.68 10.35 27.68
CA ILE A 55 -9.37 10.51 29.10
C ILE A 55 -9.17 11.99 29.42
N MET A 56 -8.39 12.71 28.61
CA MET A 56 -8.12 14.14 28.81
C MET A 56 -9.42 14.95 28.80
N SER A 57 -10.32 14.70 27.85
CA SER A 57 -11.63 15.35 27.79
C SER A 57 -12.44 15.14 29.08
N GLN A 58 -12.49 13.90 29.57
CA GLN A 58 -13.18 13.58 30.83
C GLN A 58 -12.53 14.24 32.05
N LEU A 59 -11.20 14.33 32.11
CA LEU A 59 -10.51 15.02 33.19
C LEU A 59 -10.86 16.51 33.23
N LEU A 60 -10.92 17.16 32.07
CA LEU A 60 -11.32 18.56 31.95
C LEU A 60 -12.75 18.79 32.45
N VAL A 61 -13.69 17.90 32.11
CA VAL A 61 -15.08 17.94 32.63
C VAL A 61 -15.09 17.81 34.16
N ARG A 62 -14.34 16.84 34.70
CA ARG A 62 -14.29 16.63 36.16
C ARG A 62 -13.65 17.79 36.92
N TRP A 63 -12.73 18.51 36.29
CA TRP A 63 -12.09 19.69 36.90
C TRP A 63 -12.88 20.98 36.71
N SER A 64 -13.66 21.11 35.64
CA SER A 64 -14.50 22.29 35.43
C SER A 64 -15.72 22.32 36.36
N GLY A 65 -16.03 21.19 37.03
CA GLY A 65 -17.19 21.07 37.92
C GLY A 65 -18.53 21.07 37.17
N ILE A 66 -18.48 20.93 35.85
CA ILE A 66 -19.65 20.84 34.99
C ILE A 66 -20.03 19.36 34.92
N TYR A 67 -21.14 18.99 35.58
CA TYR A 67 -21.73 17.65 35.52
C TYR A 67 -23.06 17.72 34.77
#